data_AF-A0A525W6A7-F1
#
_entry.id   AF-A0A525W6A7-F1
#
_cell.length_a   1.000
_cell.length_b   1.000
_cell.length_c   1.000
_cell.angle_alpha   90.00
_cell.angle_beta   90.00
_cell.angle_gamma   90.00
#
_symmetry.space_group_name_H-M   'P 1'
#
loop_
_entity.id
_entity.type
_entity.pdbx_description
1 polymer ?
#
loop_
_entity_poly.entity_id
_entity_poly.type
_entity_poly.pdbx_seq_one_letter_code
_entity_poly.pdbx_strand_id
1 'polypeptide(L)' 'MKCARCSGLLVEDHLLDMQESYVPMWMRGLRCVACGNIEDPLIHYNRMMHEARRIRRRAARVVQPVLRPAVAA' A
#
# COMPACT_ATOMS: atom_id res chain seq x y z
N MET A 1 -12.93 -14.03 11.68
CA MET A 1 -11.51 -13.77 12.02
C MET A 1 -10.58 -14.67 11.19
N LYS A 2 -10.55 -14.52 9.86
CA LYS A 2 -9.63 -15.26 8.97
C LYS A 2 -9.00 -14.28 7.99
N CYS A 3 -7.69 -14.35 7.83
CA CYS A 3 -6.92 -13.45 7.00
C CYS A 3 -7.25 -13.62 5.50
N ALA A 4 -7.56 -12.53 4.81
CA ALA A 4 -7.83 -12.54 3.36
C ALA A 4 -6.62 -13.01 2.51
N ARG A 5 -5.39 -12.88 3.03
CA ARG A 5 -4.16 -13.23 2.30
C ARG A 5 -3.76 -14.71 2.42
N CYS A 6 -3.95 -15.32 3.58
CA CYS A 6 -3.45 -16.68 3.87
C CYS A 6 -4.43 -17.57 4.63
N SER A 7 -5.65 -17.09 4.89
CA SER A 7 -6.68 -17.77 5.70
C SER A 7 -6.28 -18.07 7.15
N GLY A 8 -5.13 -17.59 7.63
CA GLY A 8 -4.68 -17.71 9.01
C GLY A 8 -5.50 -16.87 10.01
N LEU A 9 -5.26 -17.07 11.30
CA LEU A 9 -5.96 -16.37 12.37
C LEU A 9 -5.62 -14.87 12.39
N LEU A 10 -6.64 -14.03 12.54
CA LEU A 10 -6.53 -12.61 12.83
C LEU A 10 -6.73 -12.38 14.32
N VAL A 11 -5.90 -11.53 14.92
CA VAL A 11 -6.02 -11.06 16.30
C VAL A 11 -6.06 -9.55 16.31
N GLU A 12 -6.69 -8.99 17.33
CA GLU A 12 -6.67 -7.55 17.56
C GLU A 12 -5.26 -7.07 17.91
N ASP A 13 -4.85 -5.94 17.33
CA ASP A 13 -3.54 -5.32 17.52
C ASP A 13 -3.67 -3.80 17.60
N HIS A 14 -2.74 -3.16 18.31
CA HIS A 14 -2.63 -1.71 18.40
C HIS A 14 -1.48 -1.23 17.50
N LEU A 15 -1.84 -0.61 16.39
CA LEU A 15 -0.90 -0.12 15.40
C LEU A 15 -0.55 1.32 15.71
N LEU A 16 0.74 1.66 15.62
CA LEU A 16 1.22 3.02 15.83
C LEU A 16 1.55 3.66 14.48
N ASP A 17 0.93 4.80 14.19
CA ASP A 17 1.24 5.61 13.02
C ASP A 17 2.20 6.72 13.41
N MET A 18 3.46 6.60 12.94
CA MET A 18 4.54 7.53 13.24
C MET A 18 4.51 8.80 12.36
N GLN A 19 3.74 8.83 11.26
CA GLN A 19 3.78 9.93 10.31
C GLN A 19 2.62 10.92 10.46
N GLU A 20 1.40 10.45 10.71
CA GLU A 20 0.21 11.28 10.48
C GLU A 20 -0.59 11.60 11.75
N SER A 21 -0.27 10.98 12.88
CA SER A 21 -1.14 11.00 14.06
C SER A 21 -0.60 11.88 15.20
N TYR A 22 -1.16 13.08 15.36
CA TYR A 22 -0.84 13.95 16.51
C TYR A 22 -1.51 13.44 17.81
N VAL A 23 -2.78 13.03 17.80
CA VAL A 23 -3.47 12.28 18.89
C VAL A 23 -4.80 11.65 18.36
N PRO A 24 -5.14 10.39 18.70
CA PRO A 24 -4.28 9.36 19.26
C PRO A 24 -3.42 8.70 18.16
N MET A 25 -2.12 8.54 18.43
CA MET A 25 -1.16 7.89 17.53
C MET A 25 -1.36 6.37 17.34
N TRP A 26 -2.38 5.83 17.99
CA TRP A 26 -2.65 4.41 18.06
C TRP A 26 -3.99 4.12 17.41
N MET A 27 -4.02 3.19 16.47
CA MET A 27 -5.22 2.69 15.81
C MET A 27 -5.40 1.20 16.10
N ARG A 28 -6.64 0.77 16.34
CA ARG A 28 -6.97 -0.65 16.49
C ARG A 28 -7.09 -1.27 15.10
N GLY A 29 -6.38 -2.37 14.87
CA GLY A 29 -6.46 -3.14 13.63
C GLY A 29 -6.44 -4.64 13.90
N LEU A 30 -6.66 -5.43 12.84
CA LEU A 30 -6.54 -6.88 12.91
C LEU A 30 -5.23 -7.32 12.25
N ARG A 31 -4.34 -7.96 13.00
CA ARG A 31 -3.10 -8.55 12.46
C ARG A 31 -3.22 -10.05 12.34
N CYS A 32 -2.81 -10.58 11.19
CA CYS A 32 -2.67 -12.01 11.00
C CYS A 32 -1.40 -12.51 11.68
N VAL A 33 -1.53 -13.46 12.60
CA VAL A 33 -0.38 -14.05 13.30
C VAL A 33 0.48 -14.94 12.40
N ALA A 34 -0.08 -15.43 11.29
CA ALA A 34 0.62 -16.33 10.36
C ALA A 34 1.46 -15.59 9.30
N CYS A 35 0.92 -14.51 8.71
CA CYS A 35 1.58 -13.82 7.58
C CYS A 35 1.83 -12.33 7.81
N GLY A 36 1.41 -11.79 8.96
CA GLY A 36 1.55 -10.38 9.29
C GLY A 36 0.64 -9.43 8.51
N ASN A 37 -0.29 -9.94 7.68
CA ASN A 37 -1.25 -9.07 7.00
C ASN A 37 -2.09 -8.31 8.02
N ILE A 38 -2.21 -7.01 7.79
CA ILE A 38 -3.06 -6.13 8.59
C ILE A 38 -4.33 -5.87 7.81
N GLU A 39 -5.47 -6.15 8.43
CA GLU A 39 -6.81 -5.81 7.96
C GLU A 39 -7.30 -4.58 8.73
N ASP A 40 -7.19 -3.44 8.05
CA ASP A 40 -7.67 -2.15 8.50
C ASP A 40 -8.12 -1.34 7.26
N PRO A 41 -9.31 -0.70 7.27
CA PRO A 41 -9.84 0.00 6.10
C PRO A 41 -8.92 1.09 5.54
N LEU A 42 -8.23 1.86 6.40
CA LEU A 42 -7.35 2.94 5.99
C LEU A 42 -6.07 2.39 5.36
N ILE A 43 -5.47 1.36 5.96
CA ILE A 43 -4.31 0.66 5.40
C ILE A 43 -4.67 0.02 4.05
N HIS A 44 -5.87 -0.56 3.93
CA HIS A 44 -6.35 -1.10 2.65
C HIS A 44 -6.50 -0.02 1.60
N TYR A 45 -7.16 1.09 1.93
CA TYR A 45 -7.32 2.24 1.04
C TYR A 45 -5.96 2.78 0.57
N ASN A 46 -5.03 2.99 1.49
CA ASN A 46 -3.68 3.48 1.19
C ASN A 46 -2.94 2.52 0.25
N ARG A 47 -2.99 1.20 0.50
CA ARG A 47 -2.40 0.19 -0.41
C ARG A 47 -2.99 0.28 -1.82
N MET A 48 -4.32 0.34 -1.95
CA MET A 48 -4.99 0.47 -3.25
C MET A 48 -4.57 1.74 -3.98
N MET A 49 -4.53 2.88 -3.28
CA MET A 49 -4.13 4.16 -3.86
C MET A 49 -2.67 4.17 -4.31
N HIS A 50 -1.77 3.57 -3.52
CA HIS A 50 -0.38 3.41 -3.91
C HIS A 50 -0.21 2.52 -5.13
N GLU A 51 -0.94 1.40 -5.21
CA GLU A 51 -0.92 0.52 -6.37
C GLU A 51 -1.44 1.20 -7.63
N ALA A 52 -2.59 1.87 -7.56
CA ALA A 52 -3.13 2.65 -8.66
C ALA A 52 -2.13 3.71 -9.16
N ARG A 53 -1.48 4.43 -8.24
CA ARG A 53 -0.40 5.38 -8.59
C ARG A 53 0.78 4.70 -9.28
N ARG A 54 1.20 3.52 -8.81
CA ARG A 54 2.30 2.75 -9.44
C ARG A 54 1.93 2.28 -10.85
N ILE A 55 0.72 1.78 -11.06
CA ILE A 55 0.22 1.36 -12.38
C ILE A 55 0.21 2.55 -13.34
N ARG A 56 -0.35 3.70 -12.94
CA ARG A 56 -0.35 4.93 -13.76
C ARG A 56 1.07 5.35 -14.16
N ARG A 57 2.02 5.35 -13.21
CA ARG A 57 3.43 5.69 -13.49
C ARG A 57 4.08 4.72 -14.47
N ARG A 58 3.79 3.41 -14.36
CA ARG A 58 4.27 2.40 -15.31
C ARG A 58 3.70 2.60 -16.70
N ALA A 59 2.38 2.81 -16.81
CA ALA A 59 1.72 3.09 -18.08
C ALA A 59 2.30 4.34 -18.76
N ALA A 60 2.50 5.43 -18.01
CA ALA A 60 3.12 6.65 -18.53
C ALA A 60 4.53 6.43 -19.09
N ARG A 61 5.33 5.54 -18.49
CA ARG A 61 6.66 5.16 -19.01
C ARG A 61 6.58 4.33 -20.29
N VAL A 62 5.58 3.46 -20.42
CA VAL A 62 5.37 2.66 -21.64
C VAL A 62 4.89 3.54 -22.80
N VAL A 63 4.07 4.55 -22.50
CA VAL A 63 3.51 5.46 -23.52
C VAL A 63 4.50 6.54 -23.97
N GLN A 64 5.56 6.84 -23.22
CA GLN A 64 6.62 7.74 -23.72
C GLN A 64 7.42 7.03 -24.83
N PRO A 65 7.29 7.41 -26.11
CA PRO A 65 8.29 7.01 -27.09
C PRO A 65 9.57 7.74 -26.68
N VAL A 66 10.69 7.02 -26.70
CA VAL A 66 12.01 7.64 -26.57
C VAL A 66 12.20 8.56 -27.77
N LEU A 67 11.78 9.82 -27.66
CA LEU A 67 12.18 10.90 -28.56
C LEU A 67 13.67 11.14 -28.30
N ARG A 68 14.53 10.36 -28.95
CA ARG A 68 15.95 10.73 -29.08
C ARG A 68 15.97 11.95 -30.00
N PRO A 69 16.50 13.11 -29.58
CA PRO A 69 16.84 14.14 -30.54
C PRO A 69 17.90 13.53 -31.47
N ALA A 70 17.61 13.49 -32.77
CA ALA A 70 18.63 13.20 -33.76
C ALA A 70 19.67 14.33 -33.66
N VAL A 71 20.89 13.98 -33.24
CA VAL A 71 22.03 14.89 -33.26
C VAL A 71 22.29 15.23 -34.72
N ALA A 72 22.08 16.50 -35.10
CA ALA A 72 22.46 17.01 -36.41
C ALA A 72 23.99 17.17 -36.46
N ALA A 73 24.59 16.66 -37.53
CA ALA A 73 26.00 16.77 -37.87
C ALA A 73 26.35 18.14 -38.45
#